data_AF-A0A3M1ET49-F1
#
_entry.id   AF-A0A3M1ET49-F1
#
_cell.length_a   1.000
_cell.length_b   1.000
_cell.length_c   1.000
_cell.angle_alpha   90.00
_cell.angle_beta   90.00
_cell.angle_gamma   90.00
#
_symmetry.space_group_name_H-M   'P 1'
#
loop_
_entity.id
_entity.type
_entity.pdbx_description
1 polymer ?
#
loop_
_entity_poly.entity_id
_entity_poly.type
_entity_poly.pdbx_seq_one_letter_code
_entity_poly.pdbx_strand_id
1 'polypeptide(L)'
;ELVGEDRVRSFDTFDTPVAALMTGDVDAVIIDKVAAVGFMRENPGKLKMAADVTSGEFLGFVFPPGSELIAPVNAALESMKADGTLESLNKKWFEPES
;
A
#
# COMPACT_ATOMS: atom_id res chain seq x y z
N GLU A 1 -18.04 6.68 13.71
CA GLU A 1 -17.77 5.24 13.73
C GLU A 1 -18.27 4.67 12.41
N LEU A 2 -17.41 4.13 11.55
CA LEU A 2 -17.77 3.80 10.16
C LEU A 2 -18.52 2.46 10.05
N VAL A 3 -18.11 1.46 10.83
CA VAL A 3 -18.75 0.16 11.09
C VAL A 3 -18.22 -0.28 12.47
N GLY A 4 -19.06 -0.73 13.41
CA GLY A 4 -18.59 -1.08 14.78
C GLY A 4 -17.48 -2.13 14.82
N GLU A 5 -16.73 -2.23 15.92
CA GLU A 5 -15.61 -3.19 16.07
C GLU A 5 -16.03 -4.65 15.82
N ASP A 6 -17.29 -4.99 16.13
CA ASP A 6 -17.91 -6.31 15.89
C ASP A 6 -18.02 -6.69 14.40
N ARG A 7 -17.89 -5.70 13.51
CA ARG A 7 -17.94 -5.86 12.05
C ARG A 7 -16.55 -5.92 11.41
N VAL A 8 -15.47 -5.77 12.17
CA VAL A 8 -14.10 -5.83 11.67
C VAL A 8 -13.60 -7.27 11.67
N ARG A 9 -13.03 -7.71 10.54
CA ARG A 9 -12.36 -9.01 10.41
C ARG A 9 -10.93 -8.80 9.99
N SER A 10 -10.00 -9.37 10.76
CA SER A 10 -8.58 -9.39 10.41
C SER A 10 -8.25 -10.64 9.62
N PHE A 11 -7.27 -10.51 8.72
CA PHE A 11 -6.75 -11.59 7.90
C PHE A 11 -5.22 -11.59 8.01
N ASP A 12 -4.61 -12.76 7.88
CA ASP A 12 -3.17 -12.91 8.06
C ASP A 12 -2.35 -12.48 6.83
N THR A 13 -3.00 -12.37 5.66
CA THR A 13 -2.36 -12.05 4.38
C THR A 13 -3.19 -11.03 3.59
N PHE A 14 -2.57 -10.39 2.58
CA PHE A 14 -3.22 -9.38 1.75
C PHE A 14 -4.23 -9.94 0.74
N ASP A 15 -4.03 -11.16 0.26
CA ASP A 15 -4.87 -11.81 -0.75
C ASP A 15 -6.19 -12.34 -0.17
N THR A 16 -6.17 -12.87 1.05
CA THR A 16 -7.35 -13.43 1.71
C THR A 16 -8.53 -12.45 1.84
N PRO A 17 -8.36 -11.19 2.29
CA PRO A 17 -9.48 -10.24 2.36
C PRO A 17 -10.03 -9.88 0.98
N VAL A 18 -9.18 -9.83 -0.06
CA VAL A 18 -9.62 -9.56 -1.43
C VAL A 18 -10.44 -10.72 -1.97
N ALA A 19 -10.03 -11.96 -1.72
CA ALA A 19 -10.83 -13.14 -2.05
C ALA A 19 -12.19 -13.12 -1.32
N ALA A 20 -12.21 -12.80 -0.03
CA ALA A 20 -13.43 -12.66 0.77
C ALA A 20 -14.36 -11.57 0.23
N LEU A 21 -13.82 -10.47 -0.29
CA LEU A 21 -14.61 -9.42 -0.95
C LEU A 21 -15.23 -9.94 -2.26
N MET A 22 -14.47 -10.69 -3.05
CA MET A 22 -14.93 -11.24 -4.32
C MET A 22 -15.98 -12.35 -4.16
N THR A 23 -15.97 -13.09 -3.05
CA THR A 23 -16.98 -14.09 -2.70
C THR A 23 -18.20 -13.49 -2.00
N GLY A 24 -18.11 -12.24 -1.55
CA GLY A 24 -19.19 -11.55 -0.81
C GLY A 24 -19.21 -11.87 0.69
N ASP A 25 -18.14 -12.43 1.23
CA ASP A 25 -18.00 -12.71 2.67
C ASP A 25 -17.76 -11.43 3.49
N VAL A 26 -17.28 -10.37 2.84
CA VAL A 26 -17.15 -9.01 3.40
C VAL A 26 -17.64 -7.96 2.39
N ASP A 27 -18.16 -6.84 2.90
CA ASP A 27 -18.70 -5.75 2.07
C ASP A 27 -17.62 -4.80 1.53
N ALA A 28 -16.49 -4.69 2.24
CA ALA A 28 -15.38 -3.79 1.92
C ALA A 28 -14.07 -4.30 2.54
N VAL A 29 -12.96 -3.85 1.97
CA VAL A 29 -11.60 -4.13 2.46
C VAL A 29 -10.86 -2.81 2.60
N ILE A 30 -10.24 -2.59 3.76
CA ILE A 30 -9.27 -1.51 3.98
C ILE A 30 -7.88 -2.10 3.71
N ILE A 31 -7.17 -1.54 2.75
CA ILE A 31 -5.90 -2.06 2.25
C ILE A 31 -5.06 -0.91 1.69
N ASP A 32 -3.73 -1.08 1.70
CA ASP A 32 -2.82 -0.15 1.05
C ASP A 32 -3.18 0.09 -0.42
N LYS A 33 -3.08 1.35 -0.86
CA LYS A 33 -3.51 1.80 -2.18
C LYS A 33 -2.73 1.12 -3.32
N VAL A 34 -1.43 0.88 -3.15
CA VAL A 34 -0.60 0.24 -4.17
C VAL A 34 -1.02 -1.22 -4.32
N ALA A 35 -1.23 -1.92 -3.20
CA ALA A 35 -1.73 -3.29 -3.23
C ALA A 35 -3.13 -3.38 -3.86
N ALA A 36 -4.05 -2.47 -3.51
CA ALA A 36 -5.37 -2.40 -4.12
C ALA A 36 -5.31 -2.27 -5.65
N VAL A 37 -4.46 -1.36 -6.15
CA VAL A 37 -4.26 -1.17 -7.60
C VAL A 37 -3.74 -2.44 -8.27
N GLY A 38 -2.80 -3.16 -7.63
CA GLY A 38 -2.34 -4.47 -8.10
C GLY A 38 -3.49 -5.47 -8.26
N PHE A 39 -4.28 -5.68 -7.21
CA PHE A 39 -5.43 -6.60 -7.26
C PHE A 39 -6.49 -6.18 -8.29
N MET A 40 -6.76 -4.89 -8.46
CA MET A 40 -7.69 -4.40 -9.49
C MET A 40 -7.18 -4.68 -10.91
N ARG A 41 -5.86 -4.56 -11.16
CA ARG A 41 -5.25 -4.89 -12.45
C ARG A 41 -5.37 -6.38 -12.77
N GLU A 42 -5.15 -7.24 -11.78
CA GLU A 42 -5.29 -8.69 -11.92
C GLU A 42 -6.75 -9.14 -12.06
N ASN A 43 -7.71 -8.32 -11.61
CA ASN A 43 -9.14 -8.63 -11.63
C ASN A 43 -9.97 -7.53 -12.34
N PRO A 44 -9.79 -7.33 -13.67
CA PRO A 44 -10.43 -6.24 -14.40
C PRO A 44 -11.95 -6.24 -14.25
N GLY A 45 -12.50 -5.10 -13.85
CA GLY A 45 -13.95 -4.89 -13.73
C GLY A 45 -14.63 -5.55 -12.53
N LYS A 46 -13.89 -6.32 -11.70
CA LYS A 46 -14.45 -6.99 -10.52
C LYS A 46 -14.34 -6.17 -9.24
N LEU A 47 -13.35 -5.30 -9.16
CA LEU A 47 -13.02 -4.50 -7.97
C LEU A 47 -13.05 -3.00 -8.32
N LYS A 48 -13.36 -2.17 -7.33
CA LYS A 48 -13.29 -0.71 -7.44
C LYS A 48 -12.89 -0.09 -6.10
N MET A 49 -12.20 1.05 -6.14
CA MET A 49 -12.02 1.85 -4.94
C MET A 49 -13.32 2.59 -4.61
N ALA A 50 -13.85 2.38 -3.40
CA ALA A 50 -15.07 3.03 -2.94
C ALA A 50 -14.82 4.39 -2.26
N ALA A 51 -13.67 4.53 -1.60
CA ALA A 51 -13.22 5.76 -0.95
C ALA A 51 -11.68 5.79 -0.89
N ASP A 52 -11.11 6.99 -0.85
CA ASP A 52 -9.71 7.18 -0.48
C ASP A 52 -9.68 7.45 1.03
N VAL A 53 -9.19 6.47 1.80
CA VAL A 53 -9.09 6.53 3.25
C VAL A 53 -7.62 6.68 3.58
N THR A 54 -7.09 7.88 3.47
CA THR A 54 -5.68 8.16 3.80
C THR A 54 -5.57 8.69 5.23
N SER A 55 -4.73 8.05 6.02
CA SER A 55 -4.29 8.50 7.34
C SER A 55 -3.05 9.40 7.27
N GLY A 56 -2.54 9.71 6.07
CA GLY A 56 -1.25 10.40 5.90
C GLY A 56 -0.06 9.52 6.26
N GLU A 57 -0.20 8.21 6.11
CA GLU A 57 0.87 7.24 6.36
C GLU A 57 2.03 7.41 5.38
N PHE A 58 3.23 7.55 5.93
CA PHE A 58 4.48 7.52 5.18
C PHE A 58 5.14 6.16 5.37
N LEU A 59 5.66 5.59 4.28
CA LEU A 59 6.53 4.42 4.35
C LEU A 59 7.93 4.82 4.81
N GLY A 60 8.56 3.97 5.62
CA GLY A 60 9.89 4.23 6.15
C GLY A 60 10.70 2.95 6.36
N PHE A 61 12.03 3.10 6.32
CA PHE A 61 12.94 2.04 6.72
C PHE A 61 13.04 1.98 8.24
N VAL A 62 12.93 0.77 8.79
CA VAL A 62 12.99 0.54 10.23
C VAL A 62 14.42 0.21 10.64
N PHE A 63 14.91 0.87 11.69
CA PHE A 63 16.23 0.64 12.27
C PHE A 63 16.13 0.43 13.79
N PRO A 64 17.08 -0.29 14.40
CA PRO A 64 17.22 -0.28 15.86
C PRO A 64 17.42 1.15 16.39
N PRO A 65 16.94 1.47 17.60
CA PRO A 65 17.22 2.74 18.23
C PRO A 65 18.73 3.04 18.28
N GLY A 66 19.14 4.24 17.85
CA GLY A 66 20.54 4.66 17.83
C GLY A 66 21.39 4.10 16.67
N SER A 67 20.77 3.50 15.65
CA SER A 67 21.50 3.00 14.48
C SER A 67 22.24 4.10 13.72
N GLU A 68 23.54 3.92 13.52
CA GLU A 68 24.39 4.76 12.67
C GLU A 68 23.96 4.76 11.19
N LEU A 69 23.05 3.85 10.79
CA LEU A 69 22.54 3.78 9.41
C LEU A 69 21.43 4.79 9.11
N ILE A 70 20.83 5.41 10.12
CA ILE A 70 19.70 6.33 9.92
C ILE A 70 20.12 7.53 9.05
N ALA A 71 21.22 8.20 9.42
CA ALA A 71 21.73 9.35 8.69
C ALA A 71 22.16 9.03 7.24
N PRO A 72 23.01 8.02 6.97
CA PRO A 72 23.44 7.72 5.60
C PRO A 72 22.30 7.22 4.71
N VAL A 73 21.32 6.46 5.23
CA VAL A 73 20.16 6.03 4.44
C VAL A 73 19.27 7.21 4.07
N ASN A 74 19.01 8.13 5.02
CA ASN A 74 18.27 9.35 4.70
C ASN A 74 19.00 10.20 3.65
N ALA A 75 20.32 10.35 3.75
CA ALA A 75 21.11 11.07 2.75
C ALA A 75 21.03 10.43 1.36
N ALA A 76 21.08 9.10 1.28
CA ALA A 76 20.91 8.37 0.03
C ALA A 76 19.51 8.58 -0.57
N LEU A 77 18.45 8.53 0.25
CA LEU A 77 17.08 8.80 -0.19
C LEU A 77 16.91 10.23 -0.71
N GLU A 78 17.49 11.23 -0.05
CA GLU A 78 17.46 12.60 -0.54
C GLU A 78 18.24 12.77 -1.86
N SER A 79 19.39 12.11 -2.00
CA SER A 79 20.11 12.07 -3.28
C SER A 79 19.25 11.47 -4.41
N MET A 80 18.60 10.33 -4.15
CA MET A 80 17.74 9.65 -5.13
C MET A 80 16.49 10.45 -5.49
N LYS A 81 15.98 11.27 -4.57
CA LYS A 81 14.90 12.22 -4.85
C LYS A 81 15.40 13.36 -5.73
N ALA A 82 16.57 13.91 -5.41
CA ALA A 82 17.14 15.05 -6.14
C ALA A 82 17.53 14.71 -7.58
N ASP A 83 18.01 13.48 -7.83
CA ASP A 83 18.43 13.04 -9.16
C ASP A 83 17.34 12.30 -9.96
N GLY A 84 16.14 12.11 -9.39
CA GLY A 84 15.01 11.45 -10.06
C GLY A 84 15.09 9.92 -10.10
N THR A 85 16.10 9.30 -9.48
CA THR A 85 16.22 7.84 -9.37
C THR A 85 15.02 7.24 -8.65
N LEU A 86 14.58 7.87 -7.55
CA LEU A 86 13.45 7.36 -6.76
C LEU A 86 12.15 7.39 -7.57
N GLU A 87 11.93 8.45 -8.35
CA GLU A 87 10.79 8.55 -9.26
C GLU A 87 10.86 7.46 -10.33
N SER A 88 12.02 7.25 -10.95
CA SER A 88 12.23 6.23 -11.99
C SER A 88 11.93 4.81 -11.46
N LEU A 89 12.32 4.52 -10.22
CA LEU A 89 11.98 3.25 -9.56
C LEU A 89 10.47 3.13 -9.31
N ASN A 90 9.82 4.19 -8.85
CA ASN A 90 8.38 4.18 -8.61
C ASN A 90 7.60 3.88 -9.91
N LYS A 91 7.99 4.54 -11.02
CA LYS A 91 7.39 4.29 -12.34
C LYS A 91 7.57 2.86 -12.78
N LYS A 92 8.80 2.34 -12.72
CA LYS A 92 9.13 0.98 -13.16
C LYS A 92 8.27 -0.11 -12.50
N TRP A 93 7.96 0.05 -11.22
CA TRP A 93 7.28 -1.00 -10.45
C TRP A 93 5.79 -0.77 -10.26
N PHE A 94 5.29 0.47 -10.34
CA PHE A 94 3.92 0.79 -9.95
C PHE A 94 3.11 1.52 -11.03
N GLU A 95 3.74 2.17 -12.01
CA GLU A 95 3.06 2.67 -13.19
C GLU A 95 3.02 1.56 -14.26
N PRO A 96 1.88 1.33 -14.94
CA PRO A 96 1.88 0.49 -16.13
C PRO A 96 2.64 1.23 -17.23
N GLU A 97 3.47 0.52 -18.02
CA GLU A 97 3.78 1.01 -19.36
C GLU A 97 2.44 1.29 -20.06
N SER A 98 2.30 2.52 -20.56
CA SER A 98 1.04 3.05 -21.10
C SER A 98 0.55 2.24 -22.31
#